data_AF-A0A1C4AAE3-F1
#
_entry.id   AF-A0A1C4AAE3-F1
#
_cell.length_a   1.000
_cell.length_b   1.000
_cell.length_c   1.000
_cell.angle_alpha   90.00
_cell.angle_beta   90.00
_cell.angle_gamma   90.00
#
_symmetry.space_group_name_H-M   'P 1'
#
loop_
_entity.id
_entity.type
_entity.pdbx_description
1 polymer ?
#
loop_
_entity_poly.entity_id
_entity_poly.type
_entity_poly.pdbx_seq_one_letter_code
_entity_poly.pdbx_strand_id
1 'polypeptide(L)'
;MLHPYYHNIEVYPFLWALMFPFFYLVYLLSTIIVYTKLNKKVKIGFMIIVGAWLVYIFPPTDIHFFLFSLTGALFPVGLRYCQMHKKHYQGIKQKLNLAVVYAVLPLLATFFWPIYIGMPMLIEYWNSLPSSECKQNGRLISLANDAVYRLYPQHSRGNEFWVNMTDVTTKEFCDKFSATEPKPVVELSYSFKKMCRHPETPNQKAYCDNIKQGEILLSDVTIKATNNMAPSHRIWPDLQTKLNEDLNKQLTQGNTDLAPLDYHHLKNYKEFDDGVALYVSYDRNKYNKIYNIIINNPNWLHPQKEPFTLYCNLNYEGNQYCRAVYLYQKNAYIDYTYDLTETQKDEFTITPQNYSQSYMDKQIAAAQKAHQIVTSIFEEMRIEQ
;
A
#
# COMPACT_ATOMS: atom_id res chain seq x y z
N MET A 1 9.25 -15.79 0.95
CA MET A 1 8.75 -14.69 1.82
C MET A 1 9.49 -13.44 1.41
N LEU A 2 8.75 -12.49 0.85
CA LEU A 2 9.25 -11.28 0.23
C LEU A 2 9.74 -10.29 1.30
N HIS A 3 10.95 -9.77 1.13
CA HIS A 3 11.33 -8.46 1.63
C HIS A 3 11.34 -7.49 0.45
N PRO A 4 10.35 -6.59 0.30
CA PRO A 4 10.60 -5.34 -0.36
C PRO A 4 11.28 -4.45 0.68
N TYR A 5 12.60 -4.30 0.57
CA TYR A 5 13.32 -3.27 1.31
C TYR A 5 12.77 -1.92 0.83
N TYR A 6 11.85 -1.35 1.62
CA TYR A 6 11.36 0.01 1.45
C TYR A 6 12.56 0.94 1.57
N HIS A 7 13.00 1.43 0.43
CA HIS A 7 14.08 2.37 0.28
C HIS A 7 13.56 3.78 0.60
N ASN A 8 13.50 4.08 1.90
CA ASN A 8 13.09 5.40 2.41
C ASN A 8 14.08 6.47 1.95
N ILE A 9 13.60 7.41 1.14
CA ILE A 9 14.37 8.51 0.54
C ILE A 9 15.09 9.40 1.58
N GLU A 10 14.56 9.43 2.80
CA GLU A 10 15.09 10.22 3.91
C GLU A 10 16.35 9.63 4.55
N VAL A 11 16.67 8.36 4.29
CA VAL A 11 17.87 7.69 4.83
C VAL A 11 19.13 8.01 4.01
N TYR A 12 18.97 8.51 2.78
CA TYR A 12 20.10 8.67 1.86
C TYR A 12 21.14 9.72 2.25
N PRO A 13 20.78 10.95 2.69
CA PRO A 13 21.78 11.91 3.17
C PRO A 13 22.62 11.34 4.31
N PHE A 14 22.02 10.52 5.17
CA PHE A 14 22.70 9.81 6.25
C PHE A 14 23.62 8.71 5.74
N LEU A 15 23.20 7.93 4.74
CA LEU A 15 24.05 6.93 4.10
C LEU A 15 25.30 7.58 3.44
N TRP A 16 25.12 8.72 2.77
CA TRP A 16 26.21 9.51 2.18
C TRP A 16 27.19 10.05 3.23
N ALA A 17 26.66 10.61 4.32
CA ALA A 17 27.47 11.06 5.45
C ALA A 17 28.24 9.90 6.11
N LEU A 18 27.65 8.71 6.15
CA LEU A 18 28.29 7.50 6.66
C LEU A 18 29.39 6.98 5.73
N MET A 19 29.21 7.07 4.40
CA MET A 19 30.19 6.62 3.40
C MET A 19 31.47 7.47 3.36
N PHE A 20 31.38 8.77 3.64
CA PHE A 20 32.52 9.70 3.62
C PHE A 20 33.72 9.22 4.48
N PRO A 21 33.53 8.87 5.76
CA PRO A 21 34.58 8.29 6.61
C PRO A 21 35.26 7.06 6.00
N PHE A 22 34.51 6.17 5.35
CA PHE A 22 35.05 4.93 4.79
C PHE A 22 36.05 5.17 3.65
N PHE A 23 35.87 6.22 2.85
CA PHE A 23 36.85 6.60 1.83
C PHE A 23 37.96 7.48 2.38
N TYR A 24 37.63 8.59 3.04
CA TYR A 24 38.62 9.61 3.40
C TYR A 24 39.56 9.16 4.52
N LEU A 25 39.10 8.36 5.48
CA LEU A 25 39.97 7.80 6.52
C LEU A 25 41.00 6.85 5.88
N VAL A 26 40.55 5.94 5.03
CA VAL A 26 41.41 4.96 4.35
C VAL A 26 42.34 5.64 3.35
N TYR A 27 41.84 6.62 2.59
CA TYR A 27 42.63 7.44 1.67
C TYR A 27 43.74 8.21 2.39
N LEU A 28 43.44 8.84 3.54
CA LEU A 28 44.41 9.61 4.30
C LEU A 28 45.50 8.70 4.88
N LEU A 29 45.12 7.56 5.46
CA LEU A 29 46.07 6.55 5.96
C LEU A 29 46.98 6.03 4.84
N SER A 30 46.41 5.67 3.69
CA SER A 30 47.17 5.22 2.52
C SER A 30 48.07 6.30 1.94
N THR A 31 47.63 7.56 1.93
CA THR A 31 48.47 8.69 1.50
C THR A 31 49.67 8.88 2.43
N ILE A 32 49.47 8.77 3.76
CA ILE A 32 50.54 8.83 4.75
C ILE A 32 51.56 7.69 4.55
N ILE A 33 51.08 6.45 4.34
CA ILE A 33 51.94 5.28 4.06
C ILE A 33 52.79 5.49 2.81
N VAL A 34 52.18 6.06 1.77
CA VAL A 34 52.77 6.15 0.43
C VAL A 34 53.73 7.34 0.34
N TYR A 35 53.39 8.52 0.85
CA TYR A 35 54.16 9.74 0.57
C TYR A 35 55.09 10.19 1.70
N THR A 36 54.84 9.76 2.93
CA THR A 36 55.63 10.20 4.08
C THR A 36 56.83 9.29 4.32
N LYS A 37 58.00 9.86 4.62
CA LYS A 37 59.18 9.10 5.07
C LYS A 37 58.97 8.63 6.52
N LEU A 38 58.32 7.47 6.67
CA LEU A 38 58.06 6.85 7.97
C LEU A 38 59.04 5.72 8.28
N ASN A 39 59.23 5.47 9.56
CA ASN A 39 60.03 4.35 10.05
C ASN A 39 59.37 3.01 9.65
N LYS A 40 60.17 1.98 9.29
CA LYS A 40 59.67 0.75 8.66
C LYS A 40 58.60 0.04 9.50
N LYS A 41 58.79 0.01 10.83
CA LYS A 41 57.84 -0.58 11.79
C LYS A 41 56.50 0.18 11.83
N VAL A 42 56.56 1.52 11.79
CA VAL A 42 55.38 2.39 11.78
C VAL A 42 54.58 2.20 10.49
N LYS A 43 55.27 2.09 9.35
CA LYS A 43 54.63 1.83 8.06
C LYS A 43 53.89 0.49 8.01
N ILE A 44 54.46 -0.56 8.61
CA ILE A 44 53.82 -1.87 8.74
C ILE A 44 52.57 -1.77 9.62
N GLY A 45 52.64 -1.06 10.75
CA GLY A 45 51.48 -0.81 11.62
C GLY A 45 50.31 -0.17 10.87
N PHE A 46 50.56 0.87 10.09
CA PHE A 46 49.51 1.50 9.27
C PHE A 46 48.94 0.58 8.18
N MET A 47 49.76 -0.24 7.53
CA MET A 47 49.28 -1.21 6.54
C MET A 47 48.39 -2.29 7.17
N ILE A 48 48.71 -2.73 8.39
CA ILE A 48 47.86 -3.67 9.14
C ILE A 48 46.50 -3.03 9.46
N ILE A 49 46.47 -1.76 9.87
CA ILE A 49 45.22 -1.03 10.15
C ILE A 49 44.33 -0.96 8.90
N VAL A 50 44.90 -0.57 7.75
CA VAL A 50 44.16 -0.51 6.47
C VAL A 50 43.68 -1.90 6.04
N GLY A 51 44.53 -2.92 6.15
CA GLY A 51 44.18 -4.30 5.82
C GLY A 51 43.06 -4.85 6.71
N ALA A 52 43.14 -4.63 8.03
CA ALA A 52 42.10 -5.01 8.98
C ALA A 52 40.77 -4.29 8.70
N TRP A 53 40.82 -3.01 8.30
CA TRP A 53 39.64 -2.22 7.92
C TRP A 53 38.95 -2.79 6.67
N LEU A 54 39.71 -3.15 5.63
CA LEU A 54 39.17 -3.76 4.41
C LEU A 54 38.57 -5.15 4.67
N VAL A 55 39.21 -5.95 5.52
CA VAL A 55 38.69 -7.28 5.92
C VAL A 55 37.43 -7.13 6.80
N TYR A 56 37.37 -6.13 7.67
CA TYR A 56 36.21 -5.88 8.53
C TYR A 56 34.95 -5.50 7.73
N ILE A 57 35.12 -4.77 6.62
CA ILE A 57 34.02 -4.30 5.75
C ILE A 57 33.58 -5.37 4.74
N PHE A 58 34.41 -6.39 4.48
CA PHE A 58 34.13 -7.42 3.47
C PHE A 58 32.96 -8.38 3.84
N PRO A 59 32.75 -8.83 5.10
CA PRO A 59 31.67 -9.76 5.44
C PRO A 59 30.30 -9.16 5.86
N PRO A 60 30.18 -8.01 6.57
CA PRO A 60 28.87 -7.55 7.08
C PRO A 60 28.27 -6.34 6.36
N THR A 61 29.02 -5.66 5.48
CA THR A 61 28.58 -4.41 4.84
C THR A 61 28.43 -4.58 3.33
N ASP A 62 27.41 -3.92 2.80
CA ASP A 62 27.10 -3.83 1.38
C ASP A 62 28.37 -3.66 0.51
N ILE A 63 28.44 -4.39 -0.63
CA ILE A 63 29.59 -4.43 -1.55
C ILE A 63 30.06 -3.02 -1.95
N HIS A 64 29.15 -2.06 -1.95
CA HIS A 64 29.42 -0.64 -2.18
C HIS A 64 30.43 -0.05 -1.17
N PHE A 65 30.31 -0.33 0.13
CA PHE A 65 31.25 0.18 1.17
C PHE A 65 32.65 -0.42 1.04
N PHE A 66 32.73 -1.69 0.64
CA PHE A 66 34.00 -2.36 0.40
C PHE A 66 34.72 -1.76 -0.81
N LEU A 67 34.04 -1.62 -1.95
CA LEU A 67 34.59 -1.00 -3.15
C LEU A 67 35.02 0.46 -2.90
N PHE A 68 34.25 1.19 -2.10
CA PHE A 68 34.58 2.57 -1.72
C PHE A 68 35.85 2.65 -0.85
N SER A 69 36.00 1.76 0.13
CA SER A 69 37.22 1.71 0.96
C SER A 69 38.44 1.24 0.16
N LEU A 70 38.26 0.27 -0.74
CA LEU A 70 39.31 -0.28 -1.59
C LEU A 70 39.85 0.76 -2.57
N THR A 71 38.97 1.55 -3.19
CA THR A 71 39.38 2.65 -4.09
C THR A 71 40.17 3.71 -3.33
N GLY A 72 39.72 4.13 -2.14
CA GLY A 72 40.47 5.02 -1.25
C GLY A 72 41.87 4.49 -0.91
N ALA A 73 42.01 3.18 -0.70
CA ALA A 73 43.30 2.55 -0.42
C ALA A 73 44.26 2.52 -1.62
N LEU A 74 43.74 2.22 -2.81
CA LEU A 74 44.54 2.05 -4.04
C LEU A 74 44.90 3.37 -4.72
N PHE A 75 44.11 4.42 -4.52
CA PHE A 75 44.29 5.71 -5.20
C PHE A 75 45.69 6.33 -4.98
N PRO A 76 46.22 6.44 -3.74
CA PRO A 76 47.57 6.98 -3.50
C PRO A 76 48.68 6.12 -4.13
N VAL A 77 48.48 4.80 -4.18
CA VAL A 77 49.43 3.85 -4.79
C VAL A 77 49.50 4.06 -6.31
N GLY A 78 48.34 4.15 -6.97
CA GLY A 78 48.24 4.45 -8.40
C GLY A 78 48.85 5.80 -8.76
N LEU A 79 48.60 6.84 -7.95
CA LEU A 79 49.20 8.16 -8.15
C LEU A 79 50.73 8.13 -8.04
N ARG A 80 51.28 7.42 -7.06
CA ARG A 80 52.74 7.30 -6.92
C ARG A 80 53.34 6.52 -8.09
N TYR A 81 52.67 5.47 -8.54
CA TYR A 81 53.06 4.73 -9.73
C TYR A 81 53.11 5.63 -10.97
N CYS A 82 52.07 6.44 -11.22
CA CYS A 82 52.06 7.41 -12.31
C CYS A 82 53.15 8.49 -12.18
N GLN A 83 53.51 8.90 -10.96
CA GLN A 83 54.58 9.86 -10.72
C GLN A 83 55.98 9.29 -10.96
N MET A 84 56.21 8.03 -10.58
CA MET A 84 57.48 7.34 -10.87
C MET A 84 57.73 7.23 -12.38
N HIS A 85 56.66 7.19 -13.18
CA HIS A 85 56.73 7.14 -14.65
C HIS A 85 56.75 8.51 -15.35
N LYS A 86 56.47 9.63 -14.65
CA LYS A 86 56.59 10.98 -15.23
C LYS A 86 57.98 11.57 -14.96
N LYS A 87 58.89 11.45 -15.93
CA LYS A 87 60.19 12.16 -15.92
C LYS A 87 59.99 13.69 -15.94
N HIS A 88 60.70 14.37 -15.03
CA HIS A 88 60.94 15.82 -14.92
C HIS A 88 59.85 16.81 -15.40
N TYR A 89 59.07 17.31 -14.44
CA TYR A 89 58.47 18.64 -14.51
C TYR A 89 58.93 19.44 -13.28
N GLN A 90 59.74 20.49 -13.49
CA GLN A 90 60.18 21.40 -12.41
C GLN A 90 59.39 22.72 -12.43
N GLY A 91 59.15 23.29 -11.24
CA GLY A 91 58.57 24.63 -11.05
C GLY A 91 57.10 24.69 -10.57
N ILE A 92 56.46 25.86 -10.66
CA ILE A 92 55.08 26.15 -10.18
C ILE A 92 54.05 25.16 -10.76
N LYS A 93 54.27 24.67 -11.99
CA LYS A 93 53.45 23.63 -12.63
C LYS A 93 53.42 22.30 -11.84
N GLN A 94 54.47 21.98 -11.08
CA GLN A 94 54.52 20.80 -10.21
C GLN A 94 53.63 20.96 -8.98
N LYS A 95 53.63 22.15 -8.33
CA LYS A 95 52.75 22.43 -7.18
C LYS A 95 51.27 22.43 -7.57
N LEU A 96 50.94 23.01 -8.73
CA LEU A 96 49.58 22.99 -9.28
C LEU A 96 49.14 21.56 -9.65
N ASN A 97 50.01 20.79 -10.35
CA ASN A 97 49.72 19.39 -10.63
C ASN A 97 49.59 18.56 -9.36
N LEU A 98 50.39 18.81 -8.32
CA LEU A 98 50.22 18.16 -7.02
C LEU A 98 48.87 18.50 -6.40
N ALA A 99 48.48 19.78 -6.33
CA ALA A 99 47.19 20.17 -5.76
C ALA A 99 46.01 19.56 -6.55
N VAL A 100 46.07 19.58 -7.88
CA VAL A 100 45.03 18.98 -8.74
C VAL A 100 45.00 17.46 -8.58
N VAL A 101 46.15 16.79 -8.50
CA VAL A 101 46.22 15.32 -8.40
C VAL A 101 45.88 14.80 -7.01
N TYR A 102 46.21 15.54 -5.94
CA TYR A 102 46.05 15.09 -4.55
C TYR A 102 44.84 15.65 -3.82
N ALA A 103 44.27 16.76 -4.29
CA ALA A 103 43.04 17.33 -3.73
C ALA A 103 41.88 17.23 -4.71
N VAL A 104 42.05 17.67 -5.96
CA VAL A 104 40.96 17.75 -6.94
C VAL A 104 40.58 16.38 -7.51
N LEU A 105 41.54 15.53 -7.87
CA LEU A 105 41.26 14.20 -8.45
C LEU A 105 40.55 13.25 -7.46
N PRO A 106 40.94 13.16 -6.18
CA PRO A 106 40.19 12.41 -5.18
C PRO A 106 38.80 12.99 -4.95
N LEU A 107 38.67 14.33 -4.84
CA LEU A 107 37.35 14.98 -4.74
C LEU A 107 36.46 14.60 -5.92
N LEU A 108 36.95 14.72 -7.15
CA LEU A 108 36.23 14.33 -8.36
C LEU A 108 35.87 12.84 -8.33
N ALA A 109 36.80 11.95 -7.97
CA ALA A 109 36.50 10.53 -7.82
C ALA A 109 35.38 10.30 -6.79
N THR A 110 35.40 10.97 -5.64
CA THR A 110 34.32 10.90 -4.63
C THR A 110 32.99 11.44 -5.17
N PHE A 111 32.98 12.38 -6.11
CA PHE A 111 31.77 12.90 -6.76
C PHE A 111 31.27 12.06 -7.96
N PHE A 112 32.14 11.28 -8.61
CA PHE A 112 31.77 10.41 -9.74
C PHE A 112 31.08 9.11 -9.29
N TRP A 113 31.47 8.51 -8.16
CA TRP A 113 30.81 7.32 -7.62
C TRP A 113 29.32 7.53 -7.22
N PRO A 114 28.91 8.69 -6.66
CA PRO A 114 27.51 9.03 -6.43
C PRO A 114 26.66 8.97 -7.69
N ILE A 115 27.24 9.29 -8.84
CA ILE A 115 26.55 9.17 -10.13
C ILE A 115 26.37 7.70 -10.47
N TYR A 116 27.36 6.82 -10.26
CA TYR A 116 27.22 5.38 -10.56
C TYR A 116 26.29 4.61 -9.60
N ILE A 117 26.17 5.03 -8.35
CA ILE A 117 25.26 4.41 -7.37
C ILE A 117 23.85 5.04 -7.48
N GLY A 118 23.78 6.36 -7.65
CA GLY A 118 22.54 7.09 -7.78
C GLY A 118 21.88 6.99 -9.15
N MET A 119 22.64 6.85 -10.25
CA MET A 119 22.06 6.76 -11.60
C MET A 119 21.20 5.53 -11.81
N PRO A 120 21.59 4.30 -11.44
CA PRO A 120 20.69 3.15 -11.56
C PRO A 120 19.39 3.37 -10.79
N MET A 121 19.46 3.94 -9.59
CA MET A 121 18.28 4.23 -8.76
C MET A 121 17.42 5.37 -9.33
N LEU A 122 18.04 6.42 -9.85
CA LEU A 122 17.34 7.50 -10.56
C LEU A 122 16.72 6.98 -11.86
N ILE A 123 17.42 6.11 -12.59
CA ILE A 123 16.91 5.47 -13.80
C ILE A 123 15.72 4.59 -13.45
N GLU A 124 15.78 3.75 -12.42
CA GLU A 124 14.65 2.96 -11.93
C GLU A 124 13.49 3.83 -11.47
N TYR A 125 13.76 4.91 -10.73
CA TYR A 125 12.76 5.88 -10.32
C TYR A 125 12.10 6.56 -11.53
N TRP A 126 12.87 7.11 -12.46
CA TRP A 126 12.36 7.71 -13.69
C TRP A 126 11.59 6.69 -14.54
N ASN A 127 12.07 5.44 -14.60
CA ASN A 127 11.42 4.35 -15.30
C ASN A 127 10.14 3.85 -14.62
N SER A 128 9.87 4.22 -13.36
CA SER A 128 8.63 3.86 -12.65
C SER A 128 7.57 4.96 -12.69
N LEU A 129 7.93 6.17 -13.15
CA LEU A 129 6.99 7.27 -13.29
C LEU A 129 6.07 7.06 -14.49
N PRO A 130 4.76 7.36 -14.36
CA PRO A 130 3.84 7.31 -15.50
C PRO A 130 4.10 8.46 -16.47
N SER A 131 3.82 8.22 -17.76
CA SER A 131 4.01 9.21 -18.82
C SER A 131 3.14 10.47 -18.57
N SER A 132 3.62 11.63 -19.01
CA SER A 132 2.87 12.89 -18.90
C SER A 132 1.52 12.83 -19.61
N GLU A 133 1.48 12.17 -20.76
CA GLU A 133 0.26 11.91 -21.53
C GLU A 133 -0.75 11.09 -20.70
N CYS A 134 -0.30 10.04 -20.02
CA CYS A 134 -1.17 9.23 -19.16
C CYS A 134 -1.73 10.01 -17.98
N LYS A 135 -0.94 10.90 -17.38
CA LYS A 135 -1.40 11.77 -16.29
C LYS A 135 -2.47 12.77 -16.74
N GLN A 136 -2.32 13.34 -17.93
CA GLN A 136 -3.25 14.35 -18.45
C GLN A 136 -4.54 13.73 -18.97
N ASN A 137 -4.44 12.62 -19.70
CA ASN A 137 -5.58 12.01 -20.37
C ASN A 137 -6.24 10.93 -19.52
N GLY A 138 -5.56 10.38 -18.52
CA GLY A 138 -5.99 9.16 -17.84
C GLY A 138 -6.06 7.98 -18.81
N ARG A 139 -6.68 6.88 -18.35
CA ARG A 139 -6.94 5.69 -19.15
C ARG A 139 -8.35 5.20 -18.97
N LEU A 140 -8.86 4.61 -20.05
CA LEU A 140 -10.20 4.07 -20.14
C LEU A 140 -10.22 2.59 -19.80
N ILE A 141 -11.14 2.24 -18.93
CA ILE A 141 -11.49 0.86 -18.62
C ILE A 141 -12.97 0.64 -18.87
N SER A 142 -13.33 -0.58 -19.25
CA SER A 142 -14.72 -1.02 -19.35
C SER A 142 -14.97 -2.09 -18.30
N LEU A 143 -15.94 -1.87 -17.42
CA LEU A 143 -16.42 -2.85 -16.47
C LEU A 143 -17.85 -3.25 -16.88
N ALA A 144 -18.10 -4.55 -17.08
CA ALA A 144 -19.42 -5.14 -17.32
C ALA A 144 -20.39 -4.37 -18.25
N ASN A 145 -20.53 -4.79 -19.51
CA ASN A 145 -21.48 -4.26 -20.51
C ASN A 145 -21.48 -2.73 -20.60
N ASP A 146 -20.38 -2.18 -21.10
CA ASP A 146 -20.25 -0.79 -21.59
C ASP A 146 -20.17 0.33 -20.53
N ALA A 147 -20.11 0.02 -19.24
CA ALA A 147 -19.76 1.05 -18.25
C ALA A 147 -18.28 1.39 -18.36
N VAL A 148 -17.99 2.54 -18.96
CA VAL A 148 -16.64 3.05 -19.18
C VAL A 148 -16.26 4.01 -18.06
N TYR A 149 -15.08 3.81 -17.48
CA TYR A 149 -14.51 4.69 -16.47
C TYR A 149 -13.18 5.27 -16.95
N ARG A 150 -12.95 6.54 -16.64
CA ARG A 150 -11.65 7.19 -16.82
C ARG A 150 -10.92 7.25 -15.49
N LEU A 151 -9.75 6.64 -15.44
CA LEU A 151 -8.92 6.65 -14.24
C LEU A 151 -7.62 7.40 -14.50
N TYR A 152 -7.21 8.18 -13.52
CA TYR A 152 -6.02 9.02 -13.59
C TYR A 152 -4.95 8.46 -12.64
N PRO A 153 -3.73 8.19 -13.12
CA PRO A 153 -2.63 7.81 -12.23
C PRO A 153 -2.24 8.98 -11.32
N GLN A 154 -2.02 8.71 -10.02
CA GLN A 154 -1.57 9.74 -9.05
C GLN A 154 -0.24 10.39 -9.46
N HIS A 155 -0.09 11.65 -9.04
CA HIS A 155 1.11 12.47 -9.22
C HIS A 155 2.19 12.27 -8.14
N SER A 156 1.94 11.48 -7.08
CA SER A 156 2.83 11.43 -5.92
C SER A 156 4.00 10.44 -6.07
N ARG A 157 5.03 10.64 -5.25
CA ARG A 157 6.24 9.82 -5.16
C ARG A 157 5.87 8.43 -4.63
N GLY A 158 5.48 7.51 -5.51
CA GLY A 158 5.21 6.11 -5.19
C GLY A 158 4.13 5.49 -6.07
N ASN A 159 3.98 4.17 -6.01
CA ASN A 159 2.90 3.38 -6.63
C ASN A 159 1.55 3.63 -5.94
N GLU A 160 1.19 4.88 -5.68
CA GLU A 160 -0.03 5.25 -4.97
C GLU A 160 -1.22 5.37 -5.91
N PHE A 161 -1.37 4.45 -6.87
CA PHE A 161 -2.66 4.34 -7.53
C PHE A 161 -3.66 3.78 -6.50
N TRP A 162 -4.71 4.55 -6.20
CA TRP A 162 -5.72 4.13 -5.23
C TRP A 162 -6.62 3.04 -5.81
N VAL A 163 -6.61 2.86 -7.13
CA VAL A 163 -7.25 1.75 -7.80
C VAL A 163 -6.29 0.56 -7.86
N ASN A 164 -6.63 -0.53 -7.18
CA ASN A 164 -5.94 -1.79 -7.32
C ASN A 164 -6.64 -2.63 -8.41
N MET A 165 -5.98 -2.76 -9.56
CA MET A 165 -6.25 -3.84 -10.50
C MET A 165 -5.15 -4.86 -10.25
N THR A 166 -5.52 -6.10 -9.87
CA THR A 166 -4.60 -7.21 -9.54
C THR A 166 -3.17 -6.99 -10.03
N ASP A 167 -2.32 -6.52 -9.11
CA ASP A 167 -0.86 -6.39 -9.19
C ASP A 167 -0.28 -5.56 -10.35
N VAL A 168 -0.97 -4.50 -10.80
CA VAL A 168 -0.44 -3.59 -11.85
C VAL A 168 0.13 -2.30 -11.24
N THR A 169 1.39 -1.99 -11.51
CA THR A 169 2.01 -0.71 -11.14
C THR A 169 1.43 0.47 -11.94
N THR A 170 1.60 1.71 -11.45
CA THR A 170 1.08 2.90 -12.13
C THR A 170 1.58 3.04 -13.58
N LYS A 171 2.83 2.64 -13.85
CA LYS A 171 3.38 2.62 -15.20
C LYS A 171 2.75 1.53 -16.06
N GLU A 172 2.71 0.29 -15.56
CA GLU A 172 2.10 -0.81 -16.30
C GLU A 172 0.63 -0.53 -16.61
N PHE A 173 -0.07 0.20 -15.73
CA PHE A 173 -1.41 0.71 -16.02
C PHE A 173 -1.40 1.67 -17.24
N CYS A 174 -0.51 2.65 -17.26
CA CYS A 174 -0.38 3.57 -18.38
C CYS A 174 0.02 2.91 -19.70
N ASP A 175 0.83 1.85 -19.64
CA ASP A 175 1.30 1.10 -20.80
C ASP A 175 0.23 0.10 -21.29
N LYS A 176 -0.52 -0.51 -20.37
CA LYS A 176 -1.51 -1.54 -20.67
C LYS A 176 -2.82 -0.96 -21.15
N PHE A 177 -3.24 0.22 -20.69
CA PHE A 177 -4.54 0.80 -21.02
C PHE A 177 -4.41 1.98 -21.99
N SER A 178 -5.50 2.34 -22.68
CA SER A 178 -5.54 3.43 -23.67
C SER A 178 -6.37 4.61 -23.17
N ALA A 179 -6.07 5.82 -23.64
CA ALA A 179 -6.86 7.04 -23.38
C ALA A 179 -8.12 7.15 -24.27
N THR A 180 -8.18 6.38 -25.35
CA THR A 180 -9.23 6.46 -26.38
C THR A 180 -10.05 5.18 -26.51
N GLU A 181 -9.45 4.03 -26.23
CA GLU A 181 -10.11 2.73 -26.35
C GLU A 181 -10.26 2.08 -24.96
N PRO A 182 -11.49 1.88 -24.47
CA PRO A 182 -11.71 1.26 -23.18
C PRO A 182 -11.32 -0.22 -23.20
N LYS A 183 -10.45 -0.65 -22.29
CA LYS A 183 -10.10 -2.07 -22.16
C LYS A 183 -10.93 -2.76 -21.08
N PRO A 184 -11.40 -3.99 -21.32
CA PRO A 184 -12.21 -4.71 -20.35
C PRO A 184 -11.40 -5.08 -19.11
N VAL A 185 -12.00 -4.89 -17.94
CA VAL A 185 -11.48 -5.35 -16.65
C VAL A 185 -12.52 -6.20 -15.92
N VAL A 186 -12.04 -7.16 -15.14
CA VAL A 186 -12.89 -8.08 -14.35
C VAL A 186 -13.32 -7.45 -13.03
N GLU A 187 -12.43 -6.67 -12.44
CA GLU A 187 -12.55 -6.12 -11.11
C GLU A 187 -11.87 -4.74 -11.04
N LEU A 188 -12.50 -3.86 -10.29
CA LEU A 188 -11.97 -2.55 -9.92
C LEU A 188 -11.99 -2.42 -8.40
N SER A 189 -10.84 -2.47 -7.75
CA SER A 189 -10.73 -2.22 -6.30
C SER A 189 -10.25 -0.79 -6.06
N TYR A 190 -10.84 -0.07 -5.12
CA TYR A 190 -10.63 1.35 -4.84
C TYR A 190 -10.34 1.57 -3.36
N SER A 191 -9.19 2.13 -3.03
CA SER A 191 -8.78 2.38 -1.65
C SER A 191 -9.08 3.82 -1.23
N PHE A 192 -10.13 4.00 -0.43
CA PHE A 192 -10.53 5.31 0.11
C PHE A 192 -9.43 5.92 0.99
N LYS A 193 -8.70 5.08 1.74
CA LYS A 193 -7.56 5.50 2.56
C LYS A 193 -6.43 6.10 1.71
N LYS A 194 -6.10 5.47 0.58
CA LYS A 194 -5.06 6.00 -0.34
C LYS A 194 -5.55 7.25 -1.05
N MET A 195 -6.80 7.25 -1.51
CA MET A 195 -7.42 8.41 -2.16
C MET A 195 -7.36 9.67 -1.28
N CYS A 196 -7.66 9.59 0.02
CA CYS A 196 -7.63 10.76 0.89
C CYS A 196 -6.25 11.37 1.16
N ARG A 197 -5.15 10.75 0.70
CA ARG A 197 -3.84 11.39 0.68
C ARG A 197 -3.78 12.51 -0.36
N HIS A 198 -4.49 12.33 -1.47
CA HIS A 198 -4.47 13.21 -2.63
C HIS A 198 -5.84 13.20 -3.36
N PRO A 199 -6.91 13.76 -2.77
CA PRO A 199 -8.23 13.80 -3.40
C PRO A 199 -8.25 14.79 -4.58
N GLU A 200 -8.77 14.35 -5.73
CA GLU A 200 -8.69 15.10 -6.98
C GLU A 200 -10.03 15.76 -7.34
N THR A 201 -11.14 15.04 -7.18
CA THR A 201 -12.49 15.51 -7.54
C THR A 201 -13.23 16.19 -6.37
N PRO A 202 -14.31 16.96 -6.64
CA PRO A 202 -15.13 17.54 -5.59
C PRO A 202 -15.72 16.51 -4.62
N ASN A 203 -16.30 15.39 -5.08
CA ASN A 203 -16.87 14.40 -4.16
C ASN A 203 -15.79 13.68 -3.34
N GLN A 204 -14.61 13.43 -3.92
CA GLN A 204 -13.48 12.88 -3.17
C GLN A 204 -13.02 13.84 -2.06
N LYS A 205 -12.88 15.14 -2.37
CA LYS A 205 -12.50 16.16 -1.38
C LYS A 205 -13.53 16.28 -0.27
N ALA A 206 -14.81 16.37 -0.63
CA ALA A 206 -15.92 16.46 0.32
C ALA A 206 -15.93 15.25 1.28
N TYR A 207 -15.81 14.03 0.76
CA TYR A 207 -15.73 12.84 1.60
C TYR A 207 -14.51 12.87 2.54
N CYS A 208 -13.32 13.20 2.04
CA CYS A 208 -12.11 13.22 2.87
C CYS A 208 -12.12 14.29 3.96
N ASP A 209 -12.80 15.41 3.73
CA ASP A 209 -13.02 16.43 4.76
C ASP A 209 -14.08 15.99 5.78
N ASN A 210 -15.14 15.30 5.34
CA ASN A 210 -16.17 14.75 6.22
C ASN A 210 -15.64 13.63 7.14
N ILE A 211 -14.70 12.79 6.69
CA ILE A 211 -14.06 11.81 7.59
C ILE A 211 -13.41 12.50 8.79
N LYS A 212 -12.74 13.64 8.58
CA LYS A 212 -12.11 14.40 9.67
C LYS A 212 -13.13 14.90 10.70
N GLN A 213 -14.40 15.00 10.30
CA GLN A 213 -15.52 15.43 11.15
C GLN A 213 -16.25 14.24 11.80
N GLY A 214 -15.76 13.00 11.64
CA GLY A 214 -16.26 11.85 12.39
C GLY A 214 -17.51 11.19 11.81
N GLU A 215 -17.68 11.16 10.48
CA GLU A 215 -18.82 10.50 9.83
C GLU A 215 -18.69 8.96 9.71
N ILE A 216 -18.48 8.45 8.49
CA ILE A 216 -18.37 7.01 8.16
C ILE A 216 -17.00 6.80 7.53
N LEU A 217 -16.26 5.81 8.00
CA LEU A 217 -14.98 5.45 7.42
C LEU A 217 -15.17 4.28 6.45
N LEU A 218 -15.12 4.56 5.16
CA LEU A 218 -15.04 3.50 4.13
C LEU A 218 -13.62 2.95 4.04
N SER A 219 -13.54 1.62 3.99
CA SER A 219 -12.32 0.89 3.69
C SER A 219 -12.12 0.76 2.17
N ASP A 220 -11.57 -0.36 1.71
CA ASP A 220 -11.46 -0.63 0.28
C ASP A 220 -12.83 -1.03 -0.29
N VAL A 221 -13.17 -0.48 -1.46
CA VAL A 221 -14.41 -0.78 -2.18
C VAL A 221 -14.07 -1.47 -3.47
N THR A 222 -14.76 -2.57 -3.75
CA THR A 222 -14.52 -3.36 -4.96
C THR A 222 -15.77 -3.43 -5.80
N ILE A 223 -15.64 -3.15 -7.10
CA ILE A 223 -16.66 -3.42 -8.08
C ILE A 223 -16.24 -4.61 -8.94
N LYS A 224 -17.07 -5.65 -8.98
CA LYS A 224 -16.82 -6.86 -9.79
C LYS A 224 -17.93 -7.09 -10.79
N ALA A 225 -17.58 -7.52 -11.99
CA ALA A 225 -18.57 -7.97 -12.96
C ALA A 225 -19.36 -9.18 -12.41
N THR A 226 -20.67 -9.24 -12.65
CA THR A 226 -21.56 -10.28 -12.07
C THR A 226 -21.14 -11.71 -12.41
N ASN A 227 -20.57 -11.94 -13.58
CA ASN A 227 -20.09 -13.25 -14.03
C ASN A 227 -18.85 -13.75 -13.28
N ASN A 228 -18.15 -12.86 -12.56
CA ASN A 228 -16.94 -13.19 -11.82
C ASN A 228 -17.13 -13.20 -10.30
N MET A 229 -18.35 -12.96 -9.82
CA MET A 229 -18.65 -13.02 -8.40
C MET A 229 -19.06 -14.44 -8.00
N ALA A 230 -18.16 -15.16 -7.32
CA ALA A 230 -18.50 -16.45 -6.74
C ALA A 230 -19.65 -16.29 -5.71
N PRO A 231 -20.60 -17.24 -5.64
CA PRO A 231 -21.70 -17.17 -4.68
C PRO A 231 -21.25 -16.99 -3.23
N SER A 232 -20.12 -17.60 -2.85
CA SER A 232 -19.51 -17.49 -1.52
C SER A 232 -19.00 -16.09 -1.18
N HIS A 233 -18.84 -15.21 -2.15
CA HIS A 233 -18.46 -13.81 -1.91
C HIS A 233 -19.67 -12.92 -1.64
N ARG A 234 -20.89 -13.40 -1.93
CA ARG A 234 -22.16 -12.71 -1.64
C ARG A 234 -22.66 -13.10 -0.25
N ILE A 235 -23.14 -12.12 0.49
CA ILE A 235 -23.51 -12.30 1.90
C ILE A 235 -24.78 -13.16 2.03
N TRP A 236 -25.81 -12.85 1.25
CA TRP A 236 -27.10 -13.55 1.34
C TRP A 236 -27.03 -15.05 1.01
N PRO A 237 -26.44 -15.51 -0.11
CA PRO A 237 -26.36 -16.94 -0.40
C PRO A 237 -25.56 -17.75 0.63
N ASP A 238 -24.47 -17.17 1.16
CA ASP A 238 -23.68 -17.78 2.23
C ASP A 238 -24.50 -17.90 3.53
N LEU A 239 -25.20 -16.83 3.91
CA LEU A 239 -26.10 -16.83 5.06
C LEU A 239 -27.24 -17.84 4.89
N GLN A 240 -27.87 -17.89 3.72
CA GLN A 240 -28.96 -18.81 3.42
C GLN A 240 -28.51 -20.27 3.48
N THR A 241 -27.29 -20.56 3.00
CA THR A 241 -26.69 -21.91 3.11
C THR A 241 -26.53 -22.31 4.57
N LYS A 242 -25.98 -21.42 5.40
CA LYS A 242 -25.80 -21.67 6.84
C LYS A 242 -27.13 -21.84 7.59
N LEU A 243 -28.15 -21.02 7.27
CA LEU A 243 -29.48 -21.16 7.82
C LEU A 243 -30.11 -22.53 7.50
N ASN A 244 -29.95 -23.00 6.26
CA ASN A 244 -30.45 -24.31 5.84
C ASN A 244 -29.70 -25.46 6.53
N GLU A 245 -28.38 -25.35 6.69
CA GLU A 245 -27.57 -26.34 7.41
C GLU A 245 -28.00 -26.46 8.88
N ASP A 246 -28.22 -25.33 9.55
CA ASP A 246 -28.70 -25.29 10.94
C ASP A 246 -30.09 -25.90 11.09
N LEU A 247 -31.00 -25.59 10.17
CA LEU A 247 -32.34 -26.20 10.14
C LEU A 247 -32.26 -27.72 9.97
N ASN A 248 -31.44 -28.19 9.03
CA ASN A 248 -31.28 -29.62 8.79
C ASN A 248 -30.66 -30.36 9.99
N LYS A 249 -29.73 -29.74 10.72
CA LYS A 249 -29.19 -30.31 11.97
C LYS A 249 -30.26 -30.44 13.04
N GLN A 250 -31.10 -29.41 13.22
CA GLN A 250 -32.21 -29.45 14.17
C GLN A 250 -33.23 -30.55 13.82
N LEU A 251 -33.55 -30.71 12.53
CA LEU A 251 -34.48 -31.74 12.05
C LEU A 251 -33.91 -33.17 12.21
N THR A 252 -32.61 -33.36 12.00
CA THR A 252 -31.98 -34.70 12.01
C THR A 252 -31.56 -35.18 13.39
N GLN A 253 -31.20 -34.28 14.31
CA GLN A 253 -30.73 -34.62 15.66
C GLN A 253 -31.83 -34.56 16.73
N GLY A 254 -33.07 -34.26 16.32
CA GLY A 254 -34.14 -33.84 17.23
C GLY A 254 -33.78 -32.51 17.90
N ASN A 255 -34.77 -31.88 18.54
CA ASN A 255 -34.60 -30.62 19.28
C ASN A 255 -33.81 -30.85 20.59
N THR A 256 -32.66 -31.52 20.49
CA THR A 256 -31.75 -31.69 21.60
C THR A 256 -31.14 -30.34 21.88
N ASP A 257 -31.26 -29.88 23.13
CA ASP A 257 -30.56 -28.70 23.65
C ASP A 257 -29.07 -28.90 23.43
N LEU A 258 -28.64 -28.47 22.26
CA LEU A 258 -27.31 -28.61 21.74
C LEU A 258 -26.35 -28.01 22.79
N ALA A 259 -25.48 -28.88 23.32
CA ALA A 259 -24.56 -28.59 24.42
C ALA A 259 -23.50 -27.54 24.03
N PRO A 260 -23.06 -26.64 24.94
CA PRO A 260 -22.68 -25.24 24.68
C PRO A 260 -21.32 -24.98 23.99
N LEU A 261 -20.67 -25.98 23.38
CA LEU A 261 -19.24 -25.91 23.07
C LEU A 261 -18.84 -25.59 21.61
N ASP A 262 -19.74 -25.54 20.63
CA ASP A 262 -19.44 -25.00 19.28
C ASP A 262 -20.69 -24.34 18.68
N TYR A 263 -20.85 -23.01 18.80
CA TYR A 263 -22.07 -22.34 18.32
C TYR A 263 -21.81 -21.32 17.22
N HIS A 264 -21.60 -21.86 16.01
CA HIS A 264 -21.91 -21.20 14.74
C HIS A 264 -23.43 -21.10 14.46
N HIS A 265 -24.28 -21.49 15.42
CA HIS A 265 -25.72 -21.49 15.24
C HIS A 265 -26.27 -20.08 15.03
N LEU A 266 -26.88 -19.86 13.86
CA LEU A 266 -27.64 -18.67 13.52
C LEU A 266 -28.99 -18.75 14.22
N LYS A 267 -29.18 -17.91 15.24
CA LYS A 267 -30.52 -17.72 15.81
C LYS A 267 -31.17 -16.54 15.09
N ASN A 268 -32.34 -16.76 14.48
CA ASN A 268 -33.22 -15.64 14.15
C ASN A 268 -33.54 -14.95 15.48
N TYR A 269 -33.08 -13.72 15.62
CA TYR A 269 -33.16 -13.02 16.88
C TYR A 269 -34.46 -12.22 16.97
N LYS A 270 -34.80 -11.48 15.90
CA LYS A 270 -35.96 -10.57 15.90
C LYS A 270 -36.30 -10.09 14.49
N GLU A 271 -37.59 -10.03 14.20
CA GLU A 271 -38.15 -9.30 13.06
C GLU A 271 -38.55 -7.89 13.49
N PHE A 272 -38.38 -6.95 12.57
CA PHE A 272 -38.63 -5.53 12.74
C PHE A 272 -39.60 -5.05 11.66
N ASP A 273 -40.01 -3.79 11.76
CA ASP A 273 -40.89 -3.18 10.76
C ASP A 273 -40.23 -3.17 9.36
N ASP A 274 -41.04 -3.00 8.31
CA ASP A 274 -40.61 -2.91 6.91
C ASP A 274 -39.86 -4.13 6.34
N GLY A 275 -40.08 -5.30 6.95
CA GLY A 275 -39.49 -6.56 6.46
C GLY A 275 -37.99 -6.64 6.72
N VAL A 276 -37.52 -6.00 7.80
CA VAL A 276 -36.15 -6.07 8.30
C VAL A 276 -36.04 -7.22 9.30
N ALA A 277 -35.02 -8.07 9.15
CA ALA A 277 -34.76 -9.18 10.07
C ALA A 277 -33.31 -9.17 10.57
N LEU A 278 -33.12 -9.52 11.86
CA LEU A 278 -31.81 -9.62 12.49
C LEU A 278 -31.49 -11.07 12.88
N TYR A 279 -30.36 -11.56 12.37
CA TYR A 279 -29.78 -12.84 12.76
C TYR A 279 -28.46 -12.61 13.49
N VAL A 280 -28.26 -13.32 14.59
CA VAL A 280 -27.05 -13.19 15.41
C VAL A 280 -26.34 -14.54 15.49
N SER A 281 -25.03 -14.52 15.25
CA SER A 281 -24.14 -15.65 15.43
C SER A 281 -22.90 -15.24 16.22
N TYR A 282 -22.21 -16.22 16.81
CA TYR A 282 -20.99 -15.99 17.60
C TYR A 282 -19.80 -16.70 16.97
N ASP A 283 -18.71 -15.97 16.73
CA ASP A 283 -17.43 -16.56 16.32
C ASP A 283 -16.53 -16.69 17.54
N ARG A 284 -16.42 -17.92 18.06
CA ARG A 284 -15.64 -18.22 19.26
C ARG A 284 -14.13 -18.08 19.04
N ASN A 285 -13.63 -18.31 17.82
CA ASN A 285 -12.21 -18.20 17.51
C ASN A 285 -11.72 -16.74 17.57
N LYS A 286 -12.64 -15.81 17.32
CA LYS A 286 -12.33 -14.36 17.34
C LYS A 286 -12.95 -13.62 18.52
N TYR A 287 -13.73 -14.30 19.36
CA TYR A 287 -14.55 -13.70 20.42
C TYR A 287 -15.45 -12.56 19.89
N ASN A 288 -15.92 -12.69 18.65
CA ASN A 288 -16.67 -11.63 17.96
C ASN A 288 -18.13 -12.03 17.78
N LYS A 289 -19.02 -11.05 17.97
CA LYS A 289 -20.44 -11.19 17.60
C LYS A 289 -20.63 -10.74 16.16
N ILE A 290 -21.42 -11.53 15.43
CA ILE A 290 -21.75 -11.27 14.03
C ILE A 290 -23.26 -11.04 13.96
N TYR A 291 -23.63 -9.92 13.34
CA TYR A 291 -24.98 -9.47 13.11
C TYR A 291 -25.24 -9.47 11.61
N ASN A 292 -26.28 -10.17 11.18
CA ASN A 292 -26.73 -10.13 9.80
C ASN A 292 -28.08 -9.41 9.79
N ILE A 293 -28.12 -8.21 9.23
CA ILE A 293 -29.35 -7.43 9.05
C ILE A 293 -29.80 -7.63 7.61
N ILE A 294 -30.98 -8.20 7.43
CA ILE A 294 -31.57 -8.50 6.13
C ILE A 294 -32.68 -7.51 5.83
N ILE A 295 -32.66 -6.96 4.62
CA ILE A 295 -33.65 -6.01 4.11
C ILE A 295 -34.15 -6.54 2.77
N ASN A 296 -35.39 -7.01 2.74
CA ASN A 296 -35.93 -7.70 1.57
C ASN A 296 -36.07 -6.79 0.34
N ASN A 297 -36.43 -5.51 0.54
CA ASN A 297 -36.66 -4.55 -0.54
C ASN A 297 -36.19 -3.14 -0.15
N PRO A 298 -34.86 -2.85 -0.18
CA PRO A 298 -34.36 -1.50 0.08
C PRO A 298 -34.79 -0.55 -1.05
N ASN A 299 -35.55 0.50 -0.72
CA ASN A 299 -36.06 1.44 -1.72
C ASN A 299 -35.00 2.43 -2.27
N TRP A 300 -33.82 2.47 -1.64
CA TRP A 300 -32.68 3.33 -2.04
C TRP A 300 -31.66 2.62 -2.93
N LEU A 301 -31.82 1.32 -3.19
CA LEU A 301 -30.97 0.58 -4.12
C LEU A 301 -31.73 0.29 -5.41
N HIS A 302 -30.98 0.03 -6.49
CA HIS A 302 -31.55 -0.61 -7.68
C HIS A 302 -32.23 -1.94 -7.30
N PRO A 303 -33.23 -2.41 -8.07
CA PRO A 303 -33.89 -3.69 -7.81
C PRO A 303 -32.89 -4.83 -7.63
N GLN A 304 -32.95 -5.47 -6.46
CA GLN A 304 -32.06 -6.57 -6.10
C GLN A 304 -32.72 -7.91 -6.43
N LYS A 305 -31.91 -8.91 -6.82
CA LYS A 305 -32.38 -10.29 -7.01
C LYS A 305 -32.45 -11.07 -5.69
N GLU A 306 -31.68 -10.62 -4.70
CA GLU A 306 -31.52 -11.22 -3.38
C GLU A 306 -31.75 -10.12 -2.33
N PRO A 307 -32.23 -10.45 -1.13
CA PRO A 307 -32.32 -9.49 -0.04
C PRO A 307 -31.00 -8.78 0.22
N PHE A 308 -31.05 -7.48 0.44
CA PHE A 308 -29.87 -6.73 0.84
C PHE A 308 -29.47 -7.14 2.27
N THR A 309 -28.23 -7.59 2.43
CA THR A 309 -27.76 -8.10 3.71
C THR A 309 -26.53 -7.32 4.16
N LEU A 310 -26.61 -6.74 5.36
CA LEU A 310 -25.48 -6.14 6.06
C LEU A 310 -24.87 -7.17 7.00
N TYR A 311 -23.59 -7.47 6.77
CA TYR A 311 -22.79 -8.31 7.66
C TYR A 311 -22.00 -7.40 8.59
N CYS A 312 -22.42 -7.27 9.84
CA CYS A 312 -21.77 -6.43 10.83
C CYS A 312 -21.06 -7.28 11.89
N ASN A 313 -19.81 -6.99 12.17
CA ASN A 313 -19.03 -7.68 13.17
C ASN A 313 -18.58 -6.70 14.24
N LEU A 314 -18.80 -7.09 15.49
CA LEU A 314 -18.41 -6.32 16.67
C LEU A 314 -17.24 -7.03 17.34
N ASN A 315 -16.10 -6.37 17.39
CA ASN A 315 -14.94 -6.89 18.10
C ASN A 315 -15.05 -6.65 19.62
N TYR A 316 -14.18 -7.28 20.41
CA TYR A 316 -14.16 -7.12 21.87
C TYR A 316 -13.86 -5.69 22.35
N GLU A 317 -13.27 -4.85 21.49
CA GLU A 317 -12.95 -3.45 21.74
C GLU A 317 -14.12 -2.50 21.42
N GLY A 318 -15.28 -3.04 21.02
CA GLY A 318 -16.46 -2.25 20.68
C GLY A 318 -16.42 -1.61 19.28
N ASN A 319 -15.45 -1.96 18.44
CA ASN A 319 -15.41 -1.54 17.04
C ASN A 319 -16.40 -2.38 16.23
N GLN A 320 -17.37 -1.70 15.62
CA GLN A 320 -18.31 -2.30 14.67
C GLN A 320 -17.88 -1.96 13.25
N TYR A 321 -17.65 -3.00 12.46
CA TYR A 321 -17.43 -2.91 11.02
C TYR A 321 -18.53 -3.65 10.29
N CYS A 322 -19.07 -3.04 9.24
CA CYS A 322 -20.16 -3.60 8.47
C CYS A 322 -19.74 -3.73 7.00
N ARG A 323 -19.91 -4.93 6.46
CA ARG A 323 -19.72 -5.24 5.05
C ARG A 323 -21.06 -5.37 4.35
N ALA A 324 -21.14 -4.85 3.15
CA ALA A 324 -22.33 -4.93 2.31
C ALA A 324 -21.93 -5.27 0.88
N VAL A 325 -22.74 -6.14 0.26
CA VAL A 325 -22.59 -6.57 -1.12
C VAL A 325 -23.93 -6.45 -1.81
N TYR A 326 -24.01 -5.71 -2.91
CA TYR A 326 -25.26 -5.52 -3.63
C TYR A 326 -25.05 -5.35 -5.14
N LEU A 327 -26.10 -5.65 -5.90
CA LEU A 327 -26.11 -5.50 -7.35
C LEU A 327 -26.16 -4.01 -7.72
N TYR A 328 -25.14 -3.59 -8.46
CA TYR A 328 -24.99 -2.26 -9.03
C TYR A 328 -25.29 -2.29 -10.53
N GLN A 329 -26.25 -1.47 -10.95
CA GLN A 329 -26.59 -1.22 -12.37
C GLN A 329 -26.69 -2.51 -13.23
N LYS A 330 -27.39 -3.52 -12.70
CA LYS A 330 -27.77 -4.81 -13.34
C LYS A 330 -26.64 -5.83 -13.56
N ASN A 331 -25.39 -5.42 -13.81
CA ASN A 331 -24.33 -6.32 -14.28
C ASN A 331 -23.01 -6.26 -13.49
N ALA A 332 -22.96 -5.48 -12.40
CA ALA A 332 -21.84 -5.45 -11.49
C ALA A 332 -22.31 -5.59 -10.05
N TYR A 333 -21.43 -6.04 -9.15
CA TYR A 333 -21.64 -5.98 -7.72
C TYR A 333 -20.67 -4.99 -7.10
N ILE A 334 -21.15 -4.21 -6.13
CA ILE A 334 -20.31 -3.41 -5.25
C ILE A 334 -20.16 -4.18 -3.94
N ASP A 335 -18.92 -4.29 -3.46
CA ASP A 335 -18.52 -4.85 -2.18
C ASP A 335 -17.75 -3.78 -1.41
N TYR A 336 -18.24 -3.38 -0.24
CA TYR A 336 -17.58 -2.40 0.61
C TYR A 336 -17.70 -2.79 2.07
N THR A 337 -16.71 -2.36 2.85
CA THR A 337 -16.77 -2.38 4.31
C THR A 337 -16.65 -0.96 4.84
N TYR A 338 -17.47 -0.63 5.83
CA TYR A 338 -17.42 0.64 6.54
C TYR A 338 -17.32 0.43 8.04
N ASP A 339 -16.60 1.34 8.69
CA ASP A 339 -16.51 1.43 10.14
C ASP A 339 -17.31 2.64 10.62
N LEU A 340 -17.98 2.46 11.76
CA LEU A 340 -18.62 3.55 12.49
C LEU A 340 -17.56 4.26 13.34
N THR A 341 -17.54 5.58 13.34
CA THR A 341 -16.56 6.42 14.06
C THR A 341 -16.79 6.39 15.57
N GLU A 342 -15.81 6.83 16.36
CA GLU A 342 -15.89 6.85 17.83
C GLU A 342 -17.09 7.64 18.37
N THR A 343 -17.44 8.76 17.74
CA THR A 343 -18.64 9.55 18.06
C THR A 343 -19.95 8.78 17.86
N GLN A 344 -19.96 7.80 16.95
CA GLN A 344 -21.09 6.91 16.73
C GLN A 344 -21.05 5.67 17.64
N LYS A 345 -19.85 5.19 18.03
CA LYS A 345 -19.69 4.01 18.91
C LYS A 345 -20.39 4.16 20.25
N ASP A 346 -20.42 5.35 20.83
CA ASP A 346 -21.11 5.60 22.11
C ASP A 346 -22.65 5.44 22.00
N GLU A 347 -23.22 5.59 20.80
CA GLU A 347 -24.65 5.33 20.55
C GLU A 347 -24.95 3.86 20.19
N PHE A 348 -23.93 3.08 19.78
CA PHE A 348 -24.06 1.70 19.30
C PHE A 348 -23.47 0.65 20.26
N THR A 349 -22.85 1.06 21.37
CA THR A 349 -22.41 0.18 22.47
C THR A 349 -23.62 -0.29 23.29
N ILE A 350 -24.45 -1.11 22.66
CA ILE A 350 -25.64 -1.63 23.30
C ILE A 350 -25.39 -3.07 23.75
N THR A 351 -25.68 -3.36 25.01
CA THR A 351 -25.87 -4.72 25.49
C THR A 351 -26.89 -5.45 24.59
N PRO A 352 -26.68 -6.76 24.30
CA PRO A 352 -27.47 -7.53 23.34
C PRO A 352 -28.96 -7.73 23.69
N GLN A 353 -29.49 -7.06 24.71
CA GLN A 353 -30.90 -7.09 25.12
C GLN A 353 -31.74 -5.93 24.55
N ASN A 354 -31.12 -4.98 23.85
CA ASN A 354 -31.72 -3.69 23.50
C ASN A 354 -31.78 -3.40 21.98
N TYR A 355 -31.76 -4.43 21.11
CA TYR A 355 -31.96 -4.21 19.67
C TYR A 355 -33.40 -3.71 19.40
N SER A 356 -33.50 -2.40 19.20
CA SER A 356 -34.73 -1.65 18.96
C SER A 356 -34.87 -1.28 17.48
N GLN A 357 -36.06 -0.85 17.08
CA GLN A 357 -36.29 -0.29 15.75
C GLN A 357 -35.31 0.86 15.46
N SER A 358 -35.10 1.76 16.42
CA SER A 358 -34.15 2.87 16.30
C SER A 358 -32.72 2.42 16.01
N TYR A 359 -32.26 1.31 16.60
CA TYR A 359 -30.94 0.77 16.27
C TYR A 359 -30.88 0.27 14.81
N MET A 360 -31.92 -0.44 14.35
CA MET A 360 -32.01 -0.88 12.95
C MET A 360 -32.04 0.32 12.00
N ASP A 361 -32.87 1.32 12.26
CA ASP A 361 -33.00 2.52 11.42
C ASP A 361 -31.66 3.23 11.26
N LYS A 362 -30.86 3.33 12.33
CA LYS A 362 -29.52 3.91 12.29
C LYS A 362 -28.54 3.09 11.45
N GLN A 363 -28.55 1.76 11.57
CA GLN A 363 -27.70 0.89 10.74
C GLN A 363 -28.06 1.01 9.26
N ILE A 364 -29.35 1.09 8.96
CA ILE A 364 -29.87 1.28 7.61
C ILE A 364 -29.45 2.65 7.06
N ALA A 365 -29.59 3.72 7.85
CA ALA A 365 -29.17 5.06 7.46
C ALA A 365 -27.65 5.15 7.20
N ALA A 366 -26.83 4.47 8.00
CA ALA A 366 -25.38 4.39 7.77
C ALA A 366 -25.08 3.67 6.44
N ALA A 367 -25.74 2.54 6.17
CA ALA A 367 -25.59 1.81 4.92
C ALA A 367 -26.04 2.63 3.69
N GLN A 368 -27.15 3.37 3.80
CA GLN A 368 -27.64 4.30 2.78
C GLN A 368 -26.60 5.39 2.47
N LYS A 369 -26.05 6.02 3.51
CA LYS A 369 -25.03 7.06 3.37
C LYS A 369 -23.74 6.51 2.73
N ALA A 370 -23.29 5.33 3.15
CA ALA A 370 -22.15 4.66 2.55
C ALA A 370 -22.38 4.36 1.06
N HIS A 371 -23.57 3.88 0.69
CA HIS A 371 -23.96 3.70 -0.71
C HIS A 371 -23.91 5.01 -1.51
N GLN A 372 -24.46 6.10 -0.97
CA GLN A 372 -24.44 7.41 -1.62
C GLN A 372 -23.01 7.92 -1.89
N ILE A 373 -22.12 7.79 -0.90
CA ILE A 373 -20.70 8.18 -1.06
C ILE A 373 -20.06 7.35 -2.17
N VAL A 374 -20.17 6.02 -2.08
CA VAL A 374 -19.58 5.10 -3.05
C VAL A 374 -20.06 5.41 -4.46
N THR A 375 -21.38 5.50 -4.66
CA THR A 375 -21.96 5.78 -5.99
C THR A 375 -21.56 7.16 -6.51
N SER A 376 -21.57 8.20 -5.67
CA SER A 376 -21.17 9.56 -6.09
C SER A 376 -19.74 9.65 -6.62
N ILE A 377 -18.81 8.88 -6.03
CA ILE A 377 -17.41 8.84 -6.47
C ILE A 377 -17.26 8.01 -7.76
N PHE A 378 -17.98 6.89 -7.87
CA PHE A 378 -17.92 6.06 -9.08
C PHE A 378 -18.58 6.73 -10.30
N GLU A 379 -19.69 7.44 -10.11
CA GLU A 379 -20.35 8.19 -11.18
C GLU A 379 -19.49 9.39 -11.66
N GLU A 380 -18.73 10.06 -10.77
CA GLU A 380 -17.76 11.09 -11.20
C GLU A 380 -16.65 10.55 -12.12
N MET A 381 -16.27 9.28 -11.95
CA MET A 381 -15.24 8.64 -12.77
C MET A 381 -15.79 8.06 -14.08
N ARG A 382 -17.11 7.99 -14.21
CA ARG A 382 -17.78 7.38 -15.35
C ARG A 382 -17.77 8.32 -16.55
N ILE A 383 -17.62 7.76 -17.75
CA ILE A 383 -17.86 8.48 -19.00
C ILE A 383 -19.27 8.17 -19.47
N GLU A 384 -20.11 9.19 -19.61
CA GLU A 384 -21.36 9.09 -20.35
C GLU A 384 -21.03 8.93 -21.84
N GLN A 385 -21.52 7.85 -22.46
CA GLN A 385 -21.35 7.57 -23.89
C GLN A 385 -22.35 8.36 -24.74
#